data_AF-A0A916Z8Y6-F1
#
_entry.id   AF-A0A916Z8Y6-F1
#
_cell.length_a   1.000
_cell.length_b   1.000
_cell.length_c   1.000
_cell.angle_alpha   90.00
_cell.angle_beta   90.00
_cell.angle_gamma   90.00
#
_symmetry.space_group_name_H-M   'P 1'
#
loop_
_entity.id
_entity.type
_entity.pdbx_description
1 polymer ?
#
loop_
_entity_poly.entity_id
_entity_poly.type
_entity_poly.pdbx_seq_one_letter_code
_entity_poly.pdbx_strand_id
1 'polypeptide(L)'
;MKNIEEILQKLLAEQDFLKEMQGRIVENYDIMIQNQQQNADNHEVVIHNQATIIRNQEIIVNNQINIVRNQKQIAQNQIQLEVILQTQAHVLNLVKKLTGENETLEDTTKSIENLILSKQESIKNRPLNDPSTL
;
A
#
# COMPACT_ATOMS: atom_id res chain seq x y z
N MET A 1 -8.76 84.38 -15.01
CA MET A 1 -8.16 83.69 -13.85
C MET A 1 -8.82 82.35 -13.54
N LYS A 2 -10.16 82.22 -13.51
CA LYS A 2 -10.87 80.93 -13.27
C LYS A 2 -10.38 79.71 -14.08
N ASN A 3 -10.03 79.88 -15.36
CA ASN A 3 -9.57 78.77 -16.22
C ASN A 3 -8.21 78.18 -15.77
N ILE A 4 -7.32 78.99 -15.17
CA ILE A 4 -6.01 78.51 -14.69
C ILE A 4 -6.17 77.73 -13.37
N GLU A 5 -7.05 78.19 -12.48
CA GLU A 5 -7.35 77.50 -11.23
C GLU A 5 -7.98 76.12 -11.48
N GLU A 6 -8.90 76.02 -12.43
CA GLU A 6 -9.51 74.73 -12.82
C GLU A 6 -8.48 73.75 -13.39
N ILE A 7 -7.53 74.23 -14.21
CA ILE A 7 -6.44 73.40 -14.74
C ILE A 7 -5.52 72.92 -13.63
N LEU A 8 -5.17 73.79 -12.67
CA LEU A 8 -4.35 73.42 -11.51
C LEU A 8 -5.04 72.36 -10.64
N GLN A 9 -6.34 72.48 -10.40
CA GLN A 9 -7.10 71.49 -9.63
C GLN A 9 -7.14 70.13 -10.33
N LYS A 10 -7.31 70.09 -11.66
CA LYS A 10 -7.25 68.84 -12.43
C LYS A 10 -5.87 68.20 -12.35
N LEU A 11 -4.80 68.99 -12.47
CA LEU A 11 -3.43 68.48 -12.39
C LEU A 11 -3.12 67.89 -11.00
N LEU A 12 -3.61 68.52 -9.93
CA LEU A 12 -3.50 67.98 -8.57
C LEU A 12 -4.24 66.65 -8.42
N ALA A 13 -5.48 66.56 -8.93
CA ALA A 13 -6.26 65.33 -8.90
C ALA A 13 -5.59 64.18 -9.70
N GLU A 14 -5.04 64.50 -10.88
CA GLU A 14 -4.25 63.53 -11.66
C GLU A 14 -2.99 63.08 -10.92
N GLN A 15 -2.30 64.00 -10.25
CA GLN A 15 -1.12 63.66 -9.45
C GLN A 15 -1.47 62.70 -8.29
N ASP A 16 -2.57 62.94 -7.59
CA ASP A 16 -3.00 62.08 -6.49
C ASP A 16 -3.46 60.70 -7.00
N PHE A 17 -4.15 60.66 -8.14
CA PHE A 17 -4.49 59.40 -8.81
C PHE A 17 -3.24 58.61 -9.22
N LEU A 18 -2.22 59.27 -9.77
CA LEU A 18 -0.96 58.61 -10.13
C LEU A 18 -0.22 58.04 -8.90
N LYS A 19 -0.24 58.75 -7.76
CA LYS A 19 0.34 58.24 -6.51
C LYS A 19 -0.41 57.01 -5.99
N GLU A 20 -1.74 57.01 -6.06
CA GLU A 20 -2.55 55.85 -5.68
C GLU A 20 -2.25 54.64 -6.57
N MET A 21 -2.17 54.85 -7.89
CA MET A 21 -1.77 53.80 -8.83
C MET A 21 -0.39 53.26 -8.53
N GLN A 22 0.58 54.13 -8.22
CA GLN A 22 1.93 53.71 -7.85
C GLN A 22 1.91 52.86 -6.57
N GLY A 23 1.13 53.25 -5.56
CA GLY A 23 0.94 52.45 -4.34
C GLY A 23 0.41 51.05 -4.63
N ARG A 24 -0.66 50.95 -5.44
CA ARG A 24 -1.24 49.66 -5.84
C ARG A 24 -0.28 48.79 -6.65
N ILE A 25 0.57 49.40 -7.48
CA ILE A 25 1.61 48.69 -8.22
C ILE A 25 2.62 48.06 -7.26
N VAL A 26 3.08 48.81 -6.24
CA VAL A 26 3.99 48.30 -5.22
C VAL A 26 3.37 47.13 -4.45
N GLU A 27 2.11 47.28 -4.00
CA GLU A 27 1.39 46.20 -3.30
C GLU A 27 1.27 44.93 -4.16
N ASN A 28 0.97 45.09 -5.46
CA ASN A 28 0.91 43.96 -6.39
C ASN A 28 2.26 43.28 -6.57
N TYR A 29 3.36 44.04 -6.60
CA TYR A 29 4.70 43.47 -6.65
C TYR A 29 5.00 42.67 -5.37
N ASP A 30 4.63 43.18 -4.20
CA ASP A 30 4.82 42.46 -2.93
C ASP A 30 4.03 41.14 -2.93
N ILE A 31 2.78 41.15 -3.39
CA ILE A 31 1.95 39.93 -3.55
C ILE A 31 2.59 38.96 -4.54
N MET A 32 3.11 39.45 -5.67
CA MET A 32 3.79 38.60 -6.65
C MET A 32 5.03 37.92 -6.06
N ILE A 33 5.82 38.63 -5.24
CA ILE A 33 6.98 38.07 -4.56
C ILE A 33 6.54 36.99 -3.56
N GLN A 34 5.50 37.25 -2.76
CA GLN A 34 4.95 36.25 -1.83
C GLN A 34 4.45 34.99 -2.55
N ASN A 35 3.73 35.15 -3.65
CA ASN A 35 3.25 34.03 -4.46
C ASN A 35 4.41 33.23 -5.08
N GLN A 36 5.49 33.90 -5.51
CA GLN A 36 6.69 33.22 -6.01
C GLN A 36 7.36 32.40 -4.90
N GLN A 37 7.48 32.95 -3.69
CA GLN A 37 8.03 32.22 -2.55
C GLN A 37 7.18 30.99 -2.22
N GLN A 38 5.85 31.15 -2.13
CA GLN A 38 4.95 30.03 -1.85
C GLN A 38 5.02 28.95 -2.93
N ASN A 39 5.18 29.33 -4.20
CA ASN A 39 5.33 28.37 -5.28
C ASN A 39 6.65 27.60 -5.18
N ALA A 40 7.74 28.26 -4.79
CA ALA A 40 9.02 27.61 -4.52
C ALA A 40 8.91 26.61 -3.37
N ASP A 41 8.28 27.00 -2.26
CA ASP A 41 8.06 26.13 -1.10
C ASP A 41 7.20 24.89 -1.49
N ASN A 42 6.14 25.10 -2.28
CA ASN A 42 5.31 24.01 -2.79
C ASN A 42 6.10 23.06 -3.69
N HIS A 43 7.02 23.58 -4.52
CA HIS A 43 7.90 22.75 -5.33
C HIS A 43 8.83 21.88 -4.47
N GLU A 44 9.39 22.42 -3.39
CA GLU A 44 10.20 21.63 -2.46
C GLU A 44 9.40 20.49 -1.81
N VAL A 45 8.17 20.77 -1.36
CA VAL A 45 7.26 19.75 -0.80
C VAL A 45 6.97 18.65 -1.82
N VAL A 46 6.70 19.02 -3.08
CA VAL A 46 6.45 18.06 -4.16
C VAL A 46 7.67 17.16 -4.40
N ILE A 47 8.89 17.72 -4.39
CA ILE A 47 10.14 16.95 -4.52
C ILE A 47 10.29 15.98 -3.34
N HIS A 48 10.03 16.43 -2.11
CA HIS A 48 10.09 15.59 -0.92
C HIS A 48 9.10 14.42 -0.98
N ASN A 49 7.86 14.69 -1.42
CA ASN A 49 6.83 13.67 -1.58
C ASN A 49 7.23 12.64 -2.65
N GLN A 50 7.82 13.08 -3.77
CA GLN A 50 8.34 12.17 -4.80
C GLN A 50 9.44 11.25 -4.24
N ALA A 51 10.38 11.79 -3.46
CA ALA A 51 11.43 11.00 -2.83
C ALA A 51 10.85 9.94 -1.87
N THR A 52 9.81 10.30 -1.12
CA THR A 52 9.09 9.37 -0.23
C THR A 52 8.36 8.27 -1.00
N ILE A 53 7.71 8.62 -2.12
CA ILE A 53 7.04 7.65 -3.00
C ILE A 53 8.05 6.63 -3.54
N ILE A 54 9.23 7.09 -4.00
CA ILE A 54 10.29 6.22 -4.50
C ILE A 54 10.72 5.22 -3.41
N ARG A 55 10.95 5.68 -2.18
CA ARG A 55 11.30 4.80 -1.05
C ARG A 55 10.20 3.76 -0.77
N ASN A 56 8.93 4.19 -0.79
CA ASN A 56 7.81 3.27 -0.59
C ASN A 56 7.71 2.22 -1.70
N GLN A 57 8.02 2.59 -2.96
CA GLN A 57 8.08 1.64 -4.08
C GLN A 57 9.17 0.60 -3.87
N GLU A 58 10.36 0.99 -3.42
CA GLU A 58 11.45 0.04 -3.08
C GLU A 58 11.03 -0.95 -2.00
N ILE A 59 10.35 -0.47 -0.94
CA ILE A 59 9.82 -1.33 0.12
C ILE A 59 8.78 -2.31 -0.44
N ILE A 60 7.87 -1.85 -1.30
CA ILE A 60 6.86 -2.71 -1.94
C ILE A 60 7.54 -3.80 -2.79
N VAL A 61 8.57 -3.46 -3.57
CA VAL A 61 9.32 -4.44 -4.37
C VAL A 61 9.98 -5.49 -3.47
N ASN A 62 10.60 -5.08 -2.36
CA ASN A 62 11.18 -6.01 -1.39
C ASN A 62 10.12 -6.94 -0.76
N ASN A 63 8.96 -6.40 -0.41
CA ASN A 63 7.85 -7.20 0.11
C ASN A 63 7.35 -8.22 -0.93
N GLN A 64 7.25 -7.83 -2.20
CA GLN A 64 6.88 -8.75 -3.29
C GLN A 64 7.89 -9.89 -3.45
N ILE A 65 9.20 -9.60 -3.41
CA ILE A 65 10.26 -10.61 -3.45
C ILE A 65 10.10 -11.60 -2.28
N ASN A 66 9.82 -11.09 -1.08
CA ASN A 66 9.62 -11.93 0.11
C ASN A 66 8.37 -12.81 -0.03
N ILE A 67 7.27 -12.28 -0.57
CA ILE A 67 6.06 -13.07 -0.85
C ILE A 67 6.35 -14.21 -1.82
N VAL A 68 7.07 -13.95 -2.92
CA VAL A 68 7.45 -14.98 -3.90
C VAL A 68 8.32 -16.06 -3.25
N ARG A 69 9.28 -15.67 -2.40
CA ARG A 69 10.11 -16.62 -1.65
C ARG A 69 9.26 -17.49 -0.72
N ASN A 70 8.33 -16.87 0.02
CA ASN A 70 7.44 -17.58 0.92
C ASN A 70 6.52 -18.54 0.17
N GLN A 71 5.97 -18.14 -0.99
CA GLN A 71 5.18 -19.02 -1.85
C GLN A 71 5.97 -20.24 -2.31
N LYS A 72 7.24 -20.05 -2.73
CA LYS A 72 8.13 -21.17 -3.09
C LYS A 72 8.33 -22.12 -1.91
N GLN A 73 8.56 -21.58 -0.70
CA GLN A 73 8.73 -22.40 0.50
C GLN A 73 7.44 -23.15 0.87
N ILE A 74 6.27 -22.52 0.73
CA ILE A 74 4.98 -23.18 0.93
C ILE A 74 4.80 -24.33 -0.06
N ALA A 75 5.10 -24.14 -1.34
CA ALA A 75 5.03 -25.21 -2.34
C ALA A 75 5.98 -26.37 -2.01
N GLN A 76 7.20 -26.08 -1.56
CA GLN A 76 8.14 -27.11 -1.09
C GLN A 76 7.59 -27.87 0.13
N ASN A 77 7.02 -27.15 1.10
CA ASN A 77 6.40 -27.75 2.28
C ASN A 77 5.21 -28.63 1.90
N GLN A 78 4.39 -28.23 0.92
CA GLN A 78 3.27 -29.04 0.42
C GLN A 78 3.75 -30.38 -0.16
N ILE A 79 4.81 -30.36 -0.98
CA ILE A 79 5.41 -31.59 -1.53
C ILE A 79 5.94 -32.48 -0.40
N GLN A 80 6.63 -31.92 0.59
CA GLN A 80 7.14 -32.70 1.73
C GLN A 80 6.00 -33.33 2.54
N LEU A 81 4.93 -32.58 2.79
CA LEU A 81 3.75 -33.08 3.48
C LEU A 81 3.05 -34.19 2.70
N GLU A 82 2.98 -34.10 1.38
CA GLU A 82 2.44 -35.16 0.52
C GLU A 82 3.23 -36.47 0.66
N VAL A 83 4.57 -36.39 0.61
CA VAL A 83 5.44 -37.56 0.81
C VAL A 83 5.28 -38.16 2.21
N ILE A 84 5.18 -37.31 3.24
CA ILE A 84 4.92 -37.77 4.61
C ILE A 84 3.57 -38.48 4.69
N LEU A 85 2.52 -37.91 4.08
CA LEU A 85 1.18 -38.48 4.07
C LEU A 85 1.14 -39.86 3.40
N GLN A 86 1.77 -39.99 2.24
CA GLN A 86 1.90 -41.27 1.54
C GLN A 86 2.64 -42.30 2.40
N THR A 87 3.77 -41.89 3.01
CA THR A 87 4.55 -42.76 3.90
C THR A 87 3.73 -43.20 5.12
N GLN A 88 2.96 -42.30 5.72
CA GLN A 88 2.06 -42.59 6.84
C GLN A 88 0.95 -43.57 6.44
N ALA A 89 0.37 -43.41 5.24
CA ALA A 89 -0.63 -44.35 4.71
C ALA A 89 -0.04 -45.77 4.55
N HIS A 90 1.19 -45.88 4.04
CA HIS A 90 1.89 -47.16 3.95
C HIS A 90 2.14 -47.79 5.32
N VAL A 91 2.66 -47.02 6.28
CA VAL A 91 2.90 -47.51 7.65
C VAL A 91 1.61 -47.95 8.31
N LEU A 92 0.53 -47.17 8.19
CA LEU A 92 -0.77 -47.52 8.74
C LEU A 92 -1.32 -48.81 8.13
N ASN A 93 -1.24 -48.98 6.81
CA ASN A 93 -1.69 -50.20 6.14
C ASN A 93 -0.88 -51.42 6.59
N LEU A 94 0.43 -51.28 6.77
CA LEU A 94 1.29 -52.35 7.30
C LEU A 94 0.89 -52.74 8.73
N VAL A 95 0.65 -51.75 9.61
CA VAL A 95 0.21 -52.00 10.98
C VAL A 95 -1.13 -52.75 11.00
N LYS A 96 -2.09 -52.33 10.17
CA LYS A 96 -3.39 -52.99 10.06
C LYS A 96 -3.29 -54.44 9.58
N LYS A 97 -2.43 -54.72 8.61
CA LYS A 97 -2.13 -56.10 8.17
C LYS A 97 -1.54 -56.94 9.31
N LEU A 98 -0.68 -56.37 10.14
CA LEU A 98 -0.12 -57.06 11.32
C LEU A 98 -1.17 -57.32 12.40
N THR A 99 -2.21 -56.50 12.53
CA THR A 99 -3.32 -56.70 13.46
C THR A 99 -4.44 -57.61 12.90
N GLY A 100 -4.27 -58.15 11.69
CA GLY A 100 -5.21 -59.08 11.06
C GLY A 100 -6.30 -58.39 10.22
N GLU A 101 -6.23 -57.07 10.03
CA GLU A 101 -7.10 -56.34 9.11
C GLU A 101 -6.58 -56.49 7.68
N ASN A 102 -7.35 -57.13 6.80
CA ASN A 102 -7.02 -57.31 5.39
C ASN A 102 -7.63 -56.21 4.53
N GLU A 103 -7.25 -54.96 4.76
CA GLU A 103 -7.63 -53.83 3.89
C GLU A 103 -6.52 -53.51 2.87
N THR A 104 -6.92 -53.01 1.70
CA THR A 104 -5.98 -52.57 0.68
C THR A 104 -5.37 -51.22 1.06
N LEU A 105 -4.21 -50.89 0.48
CA LEU A 105 -3.59 -49.58 0.68
C LEU A 105 -4.50 -48.44 0.18
N GLU A 106 -5.30 -48.72 -0.86
CA GLU A 106 -6.26 -47.76 -1.40
C GLU A 106 -7.34 -47.41 -0.37
N ASP A 107 -7.84 -48.42 0.35
CA ASP A 107 -8.84 -48.22 1.42
C ASP A 107 -8.26 -47.41 2.57
N THR A 108 -7.02 -47.70 2.99
CA THR A 108 -6.31 -46.93 4.01
C THR A 108 -6.15 -45.46 3.58
N THR A 109 -5.79 -45.22 2.32
CA THR A 109 -5.58 -43.87 1.77
C THR A 109 -6.88 -43.07 1.74
N LYS A 110 -7.98 -43.67 1.26
CA LYS A 110 -9.32 -43.04 1.27
C LYS A 110 -9.77 -42.68 2.69
N SER A 111 -9.47 -43.52 3.68
CA SER A 111 -9.79 -43.22 5.08
C SER A 111 -9.06 -41.96 5.58
N ILE A 112 -7.78 -41.82 5.23
CA ILE A 112 -6.97 -40.64 5.58
C ILE A 112 -7.48 -39.39 4.85
N GLU A 113 -7.84 -39.49 3.57
CA GLU A 113 -8.42 -38.37 2.81
C GLU A 113 -9.74 -37.88 3.42
N ASN A 114 -10.62 -38.79 3.81
CA ASN A 114 -11.87 -38.45 4.50
C ASN A 114 -11.60 -37.75 5.84
N LEU A 115 -10.59 -38.20 6.59
CA LEU A 115 -10.17 -37.53 7.83
C LEU A 115 -9.68 -36.10 7.54
N ILE A 116 -8.86 -35.89 6.50
CA ILE A 116 -8.40 -34.57 6.09
C ILE A 116 -9.58 -33.65 5.74
N LEU A 117 -10.54 -34.12 4.93
CA LEU A 117 -11.72 -33.36 4.54
C LEU A 117 -12.52 -32.91 5.76
N SER A 118 -12.77 -33.81 6.71
CA SER A 118 -13.48 -33.48 7.96
C SER A 118 -12.78 -32.36 8.77
N LYS A 119 -11.45 -32.38 8.80
CA LYS A 119 -10.65 -31.35 9.49
C LYS A 119 -10.63 -30.03 8.72
N GLN A 120 -10.55 -30.07 7.40
CA GLN A 120 -10.63 -28.87 6.56
C GLN A 120 -11.95 -28.12 6.75
N GLU A 121 -13.08 -28.83 6.83
CA GLU A 121 -14.39 -28.22 7.11
C GLU A 121 -14.40 -27.50 8.47
N SER A 122 -13.79 -28.09 9.50
CA SER A 122 -13.67 -27.46 10.82
C SER A 122 -12.77 -26.22 10.86
N ILE A 123 -11.84 -26.08 9.90
CA ILE A 123 -10.93 -24.95 9.80
C ILE A 123 -11.55 -23.83 8.97
N LYS A 124 -12.23 -24.14 7.86
CA LYS A 124 -12.91 -23.16 6.99
C LYS A 124 -13.94 -22.30 7.73
N ASN A 125 -14.54 -22.86 8.79
CA ASN A 125 -15.52 -22.16 9.62
C ASN A 125 -14.90 -21.25 10.70
N ARG A 126 -13.57 -21.12 10.76
CA ARG A 126 -12.89 -20.21 11.72
C ARG A 126 -12.53 -18.87 11.07
N PRO A 127 -12.70 -17.75 11.79
CA PRO A 127 -12.34 -16.44 11.28
C PRO A 127 -10.82 -16.31 11.12
N LEU A 128 -10.39 -15.72 10.00
CA LEU A 128 -8.97 -15.53 9.62
C LEU A 128 -8.15 -14.66 10.60
N ASN A 129 -8.81 -13.96 11.53
CA ASN A 129 -8.21 -13.00 12.47
C ASN A 129 -8.32 -13.44 13.94
N ASP A 130 -8.56 -14.72 14.21
CA ASP A 130 -8.63 -15.23 15.59
C ASP A 130 -7.23 -15.19 16.25
N PRO A 131 -7.02 -14.41 17.34
CA PRO A 131 -5.72 -14.30 18.01
C PRO A 131 -5.19 -15.61 18.60
N SER A 132 -6.05 -16.63 18.74
CA SER A 132 -5.66 -17.98 19.17
C SER A 132 -4.92 -18.80 18.09
N THR A 133 -4.66 -18.20 16.92
CA THR A 133 -3.95 -18.84 15.79
C THR A 133 -2.47 -18.44 15.65
N LEU A 134 -1.92 -17.66 16.58
CA LEU A 134 -0.48 -17.35 16.69
C LEU A 134 0.19 -18.12 17.82
#